data_AF-A0A0D7BKY1-F1
#
_entry.id   AF-A0A0D7BKY1-F1
#
_cell.length_a   1.000
_cell.length_b   1.000
_cell.length_c   1.000
_cell.angle_alpha   90.00
_cell.angle_beta   90.00
_cell.angle_gamma   90.00
#
_symmetry.space_group_name_H-M   'P 1'
#
loop_
_entity.id
_entity.type
_entity.pdbx_description
1 polymer ?
#
loop_
_entity_poly.entity_id
_entity_poly.type
_entity_poly.pdbx_seq_one_letter_code
_entity_poly.pdbx_strand_id
1 'polypeptide(L)'
;MSPETIDARLIDGVRYLMLFIRSDTIDSGLHWATYHHLDQAQGGVKRHIKGNENGWFYEATETRNVLREFLLLGLMRIGHTTDGSAIENAMHSVP
;
A
#
# COMPACT_ATOMS: atom_id res chain seq x y z
N MET A 1 -23.36 2.90 -17.89
CA MET A 1 -21.94 2.55 -17.66
C MET A 1 -21.87 1.75 -16.38
N SER A 2 -21.27 0.56 -16.39
CA SER A 2 -20.93 -0.12 -15.14
C SER A 2 -19.93 0.75 -14.36
N PRO A 3 -19.98 0.77 -13.02
CA PRO A 3 -18.97 1.47 -12.23
C PRO A 3 -17.58 0.98 -12.66
N GLU A 4 -16.67 1.91 -12.93
CA GLU A 4 -15.27 1.56 -13.21
C GLU A 4 -14.72 0.86 -11.97
N THR A 5 -14.41 -0.43 -12.11
CA THR A 5 -13.90 -1.27 -11.02
C THR A 5 -12.42 -1.49 -11.28
N ILE A 6 -11.55 -0.96 -10.42
CA ILE A 6 -10.10 -1.18 -10.52
C ILE A 6 -9.79 -2.67 -10.42
N ASP A 7 -10.25 -3.33 -9.36
CA ASP A 7 -10.10 -4.77 -9.16
C ASP A 7 -10.99 -5.25 -8.01
N ALA A 8 -11.87 -6.22 -8.27
CA ALA A 8 -12.82 -6.73 -7.27
C ALA A 8 -12.18 -7.40 -6.05
N ARG A 9 -10.87 -7.69 -6.07
CA ARG A 9 -10.13 -8.23 -4.91
C ARG A 9 -9.81 -7.14 -3.89
N LEU A 10 -9.72 -5.89 -4.34
CA LEU A 10 -9.55 -4.71 -3.50
C LEU A 10 -10.93 -4.27 -3.00
N ILE A 11 -11.05 -4.04 -1.70
CA ILE A 11 -12.31 -3.65 -1.06
C ILE A 11 -12.16 -2.24 -0.51
N ASP A 12 -13.14 -1.40 -0.78
CA ASP A 12 -13.16 -0.01 -0.36
C ASP A 12 -13.06 0.11 1.17
N GLY A 13 -12.21 1.03 1.61
CA GLY A 13 -11.83 1.20 3.01
C GLY A 13 -10.90 0.13 3.59
N VAL A 14 -10.52 -0.92 2.84
CA VAL A 14 -9.64 -1.96 3.40
C VAL A 14 -8.19 -1.51 3.36
N ARG A 15 -7.49 -1.78 4.47
CA ARG A 15 -6.05 -1.64 4.58
C ARG A 15 -5.37 -2.98 4.37
N TYR A 16 -4.35 -2.95 3.55
CA TYR A 16 -3.54 -4.09 3.17
C TYR A 16 -2.09 -3.87 3.62
N LEU A 17 -1.48 -4.90 4.19
CA LEU A 17 -0.04 -5.04 4.23
C LEU A 17 0.40 -5.58 2.87
N MET A 18 1.33 -4.88 2.24
CA MET A 18 1.93 -5.29 0.97
C MET A 18 3.30 -5.91 1.24
N LEU A 19 3.58 -7.05 0.60
CA LEU A 19 4.86 -7.74 0.73
C LEU A 19 5.56 -7.81 -0.62
N PHE A 20 6.82 -7.42 -0.66
CA PHE A 20 7.64 -7.37 -1.86
C PHE A 20 8.94 -8.13 -1.68
N ILE A 21 9.45 -8.71 -2.77
CA ILE A 21 10.86 -9.10 -2.85
C ILE A 21 11.70 -7.81 -2.94
N ARG A 22 12.82 -7.73 -2.23
CA ARG A 22 13.68 -6.53 -2.21
C ARG A 22 14.45 -6.32 -3.52
N SER A 23 14.72 -7.38 -4.26
CA SER A 23 15.47 -7.38 -5.53
C SER A 23 14.92 -8.46 -6.47
N ASP A 24 15.76 -8.96 -7.36
CA ASP A 24 15.54 -10.04 -8.32
C ASP A 24 15.38 -11.45 -7.71
N THR A 25 15.80 -11.66 -6.45
CA THR A 25 15.76 -12.96 -5.77
C THR A 25 15.18 -12.86 -4.37
N ILE A 26 14.53 -13.94 -3.89
CA ILE A 26 13.96 -13.99 -2.54
C ILE A 26 15.04 -13.90 -1.44
N ASP A 27 16.26 -14.36 -1.74
CA ASP A 27 17.42 -14.34 -0.85
C ASP A 27 17.89 -12.91 -0.54
N SER A 28 17.54 -11.95 -1.40
CA SER A 28 17.76 -10.51 -1.16
C SER A 28 16.86 -9.97 -0.04
N GLY A 29 15.95 -10.79 0.48
CA GLY A 29 15.04 -10.49 1.55
C GLY A 29 13.76 -9.82 1.08
N LEU A 30 12.92 -9.48 2.05
CA LEU A 30 11.61 -8.90 1.84
C LEU A 30 11.60 -7.44 2.30
N HIS A 31 10.67 -6.68 1.75
CA HIS A 31 10.28 -5.40 2.31
C HIS A 31 8.76 -5.25 2.24
N TRP A 32 8.23 -4.26 2.94
CA TRP A 32 6.81 -4.09 3.11
C TRP A 32 6.38 -2.64 2.92
N ALA A 33 5.13 -2.47 2.52
CA ALA A 33 4.42 -1.21 2.51
C ALA A 33 3.00 -1.43 3.03
N THR A 34 2.23 -0.38 3.23
CA THR A 34 0.79 -0.50 3.44
C THR A 34 0.04 0.14 2.29
N TYR A 35 -1.10 -0.40 1.93
CA TYR A 35 -2.01 0.19 0.95
C TYR A 35 -3.39 0.34 1.58
N HIS A 36 -3.95 1.54 1.54
CA HIS A 36 -5.33 1.77 1.91
C HIS A 36 -6.14 2.02 0.66
N HIS A 37 -7.02 1.08 0.31
CA HIS A 37 -7.91 1.23 -0.82
C HIS A 37 -9.06 2.14 -0.41
N LEU A 38 -9.20 3.29 -1.08
CA LEU A 38 -10.22 4.28 -0.75
C LEU A 38 -11.51 3.97 -1.50
N ASP A 39 -11.42 3.83 -2.82
CA ASP A 39 -12.56 3.46 -3.65
C ASP A 39 -12.14 2.85 -5.00
N GLN A 40 -13.07 2.12 -5.63
CA GLN A 40 -12.86 1.47 -6.92
C GLN A 40 -12.58 2.41 -8.10
N ALA A 41 -12.85 3.71 -7.99
CA ALA A 41 -12.62 4.67 -9.06
C ALA A 41 -11.22 5.31 -8.96
N GLN A 42 -10.84 5.79 -7.78
CA GLN A 42 -9.59 6.53 -7.53
C GLN A 42 -8.44 5.63 -7.07
N GLY A 43 -8.74 4.44 -6.55
CA GLY A 43 -7.75 3.52 -6.02
C GLY A 43 -7.45 3.83 -4.56
N GLY A 44 -6.19 4.06 -4.23
CA GLY A 44 -5.81 4.19 -2.83
C GLY A 44 -4.40 4.71 -2.64
N VAL A 45 -4.01 4.82 -1.37
CA VAL A 45 -2.71 5.39 -0.99
C VAL A 45 -1.79 4.27 -0.51
N LYS A 46 -0.69 4.08 -1.22
CA LYS A 46 0.45 3.26 -0.77
C LYS A 46 1.35 4.10 0.12
N ARG A 47 1.75 3.55 1.26
CA ARG A 47 2.66 4.17 2.23
C ARG A 47 3.82 3.25 2.51
N HIS A 48 5.04 3.76 2.38
CA HIS A 48 6.26 2.97 2.48
C HIS A 48 7.28 3.73 3.33
N ILE A 49 7.89 3.03 4.28
CA ILE A 49 9.06 3.52 5.00
C ILE A 49 10.28 2.87 4.35
N LYS A 50 11.13 3.68 3.73
CA LYS A 50 12.32 3.24 3.02
C LYS A 50 13.56 3.68 3.78
N GLY A 51 14.59 2.84 3.79
CA GLY A 51 15.89 3.17 4.36
C GLY A 51 16.92 3.36 3.25
N ASN A 52 17.76 4.37 3.36
CA ASN A 52 18.99 4.52 2.59
C ASN A 52 20.17 4.89 3.50
N GLU A 53 21.31 5.21 2.89
CA GLU A 53 22.55 5.60 3.58
C GLU A 53 22.38 6.80 4.53
N ASN A 54 21.37 7.64 4.27
CA ASN A 54 21.07 8.87 5.00
C ASN A 54 19.93 8.71 6.01
N GLY A 55 19.44 7.49 6.24
CA GLY A 55 18.42 7.18 7.24
C GLY A 55 17.10 6.66 6.65
N TRP A 56 16.04 6.75 7.45
CA TRP A 56 14.69 6.32 7.09
C TRP A 56 13.85 7.50 6.61
N PHE A 57 13.07 7.29 5.56
CA PHE A 57 12.13 8.28 5.05
C PHE A 57 10.77 7.66 4.75
N TYR A 58 9.74 8.47 4.96
CA TYR A 58 8.35 8.15 4.66
C TYR A 58 7.99 8.61 3.25
N GLU A 59 7.29 7.75 2.52
CA GLU A 59 6.71 8.07 1.22
C GLU A 59 5.24 7.62 1.18
N ALA A 60 4.38 8.49 0.67
CA ALA A 60 2.99 8.19 0.35
C ALA A 60 2.74 8.46 -1.14
N THR A 61 2.07 7.54 -1.82
CA THR A 61 1.78 7.64 -3.25
C THR A 61 0.39 7.10 -3.56
N GLU A 62 -0.40 7.89 -4.26
CA GLU A 62 -1.69 7.46 -4.80
C GLU A 62 -1.49 6.50 -5.98
N THR A 63 -2.23 5.40 -6.00
CA THR A 63 -2.16 4.42 -7.09
C THR A 63 -3.45 3.62 -7.28
N ARG A 64 -3.77 3.38 -8.56
CA ARG A 64 -4.84 2.48 -9.04
C ARG A 64 -4.31 1.09 -9.40
N ASN A 65 -2.99 0.91 -9.44
CA ASN A 65 -2.34 -0.26 -10.03
C ASN A 65 -1.54 -1.06 -9.00
N VAL A 66 -1.96 -1.04 -7.73
CA VAL A 66 -1.22 -1.67 -6.63
C VAL A 66 -0.89 -3.14 -6.87
N LEU A 67 -1.78 -3.89 -7.56
CA LEU A 67 -1.60 -5.31 -7.87
C LEU A 67 -0.64 -5.58 -9.04
N ARG A 68 -0.18 -4.53 -9.73
CA ARG A 68 0.74 -4.61 -10.88
C ARG A 68 2.15 -4.13 -10.52
N GLU A 69 2.42 -3.84 -9.26
CA GLU A 69 3.73 -3.35 -8.86
C GLU A 69 4.82 -4.42 -9.00
N PHE A 70 5.99 -3.99 -9.47
CA PHE A 70 7.15 -4.85 -9.66
C PHE A 70 7.58 -5.47 -8.32
N LEU A 71 7.91 -6.76 -8.34
CA LEU A 71 8.31 -7.57 -7.18
C LEU A 71 7.26 -7.74 -6.07
N LEU A 72 6.00 -7.39 -6.33
CA LEU A 72 4.91 -7.68 -5.41
C LEU A 72 4.70 -9.19 -5.28
N LEU A 73 4.78 -9.70 -4.05
CA LEU A 73 4.41 -11.08 -3.72
C LEU A 73 2.92 -11.19 -3.44
N GLY A 74 2.36 -10.22 -2.71
CA GLY A 74 0.96 -10.25 -2.36
C GLY A 74 0.54 -9.17 -1.38
N LEU A 75 -0.76 -9.18 -1.09
CA LEU A 75 -1.41 -8.28 -0.16
C LEU A 75 -2.14 -9.11 0.90
N MET A 76 -2.03 -8.69 2.15
CA MET A 76 -2.75 -9.26 3.28
C MET A 76 -3.67 -8.18 3.87
N ARG A 77 -4.95 -8.49 4.04
CA ARG A 77 -5.90 -7.58 4.71
C ARG A 77 -5.54 -7.50 6.19
N ILE A 78 -5.34 -6.28 6.70
CA ILE A 78 -4.97 -6.04 8.10
C ILE A 78 -5.96 -5.14 8.86
N GLY A 79 -6.95 -4.59 8.16
CA GLY A 79 -8.00 -3.79 8.79
C GLY A 79 -8.96 -3.17 7.79
N HIS A 80 -10.00 -2.53 8.31
CA HIS A 80 -11.02 -1.82 7.53
C HIS A 80 -11.36 -0.50 8.21
N THR A 81 -11.28 0.59 7.46
CA THR A 81 -11.78 1.91 7.85
C THR A 81 -12.11 2.71 6.60
N THR A 82 -13.27 3.36 6.59
CA THR A 82 -13.64 4.31 5.54
C THR A 82 -13.02 5.69 5.76
N ASP A 83 -12.42 5.93 6.92
CA ASP A 83 -11.74 7.18 7.25
C ASP A 83 -10.24 7.07 6.94
N GLY A 84 -9.84 7.56 5.76
CA GLY A 84 -8.43 7.66 5.35
C GLY A 84 -7.62 8.67 6.14
N SER A 85 -8.25 9.68 6.73
CA SER A 85 -7.54 10.72 7.49
C SER A 85 -7.00 10.19 8.82
N ALA A 86 -7.74 9.28 9.47
CA ALA A 86 -7.27 8.59 10.67
C ALA A 86 -5.97 7.79 10.41
N ILE A 87 -5.83 7.21 9.21
CA ILE A 87 -4.63 6.47 8.82
C ILE A 87 -3.45 7.41 8.61
N GLU A 88 -3.63 8.50 7.86
CA GLU A 88 -2.55 9.49 7.66
C GLU A 88 -2.05 10.06 8.99
N ASN A 89 -2.98 10.46 9.86
CA ASN A 89 -2.63 11.00 11.17
C ASN A 89 -1.82 10.01 12.01
N ALA A 90 -2.21 8.72 12.00
CA ALA A 90 -1.46 7.68 12.71
C ALA A 90 -0.06 7.48 12.10
N MET A 91 0.08 7.51 10.77
CA MET A 91 1.39 7.33 10.11
C MET A 91 2.33 8.51 10.38
N HIS A 92 1.81 9.75 10.41
CA HIS A 92 2.58 10.96 10.71
C HIS A 92 2.93 11.11 12.20
N SER A 93 2.30 10.35 13.10
CA SER A 93 2.61 10.35 14.54
C SER A 93 3.83 9.52 14.91
N VAL A 94 4.40 8.74 13.98
CA VAL A 94 5.61 7.95 14.22
C VAL A 94 6.82 8.90 14.15
N PRO A 95 7.56 9.08 15.25
CA PRO A 95 8.69 10.02 15.32
C PRO A 95 9.90 9.59 14.48
#